data_AF-A0A2N3AMP9-F1
#
_entry.id   AF-A0A2N3AMP9-F1
#
_cell.length_a   1.000
_cell.length_b   1.000
_cell.length_c   1.000
_cell.angle_alpha   90.00
_cell.angle_beta   90.00
_cell.angle_gamma   90.00
#
_symmetry.space_group_name_H-M   'P 1'
#
loop_
_entity.id
_entity.type
_entity.pdbx_description
1 polymer ?
#
loop_
_entity_poly.entity_id
_entity_poly.type
_entity_poly.pdbx_seq_one_letter_code
_entity_poly.pdbx_strand_id
1 'polypeptide(L)'
;MYRILFTIGSFPIYSYGVMVALAFITAILLAMKEAKRIGEDPERVLDISLYVILGALIGGRLGYVLTNLDCYMKNPVKILYFRQGGLSFLGGFLIAYFLCWLYVKRTKISF
;
A
#
# COMPACT_ATOMS: atom_id res chain seq x y z
N MET A 1 12.05 4.30 21.75
CA MET A 1 11.80 3.51 20.51
C MET A 1 12.85 3.91 19.48
N TYR A 2 13.66 2.96 18.99
CA TYR A 2 14.67 3.26 17.97
C TYR A 2 13.99 3.46 16.61
N ARG A 3 14.25 4.61 15.95
CA ARG A 3 13.67 4.93 14.64
C ARG A 3 14.29 4.08 13.51
N ILE A 4 15.55 3.69 13.66
CA ILE A 4 16.31 2.90 12.69
C ILE A 4 16.67 1.58 13.37
N LEU A 5 16.31 0.45 12.74
CA LEU A 5 16.61 -0.90 13.24
C LEU A 5 18.04 -1.29 12.91
N PHE A 6 18.42 -1.13 11.64
CA PHE A 6 19.77 -1.36 11.14
C PHE A 6 19.94 -0.62 9.80
N THR A 7 21.18 -0.40 9.42
CA THR A 7 21.55 0.24 8.16
C THR A 7 22.18 -0.81 7.24
N ILE A 8 21.62 -1.00 6.04
CA ILE A 8 22.28 -1.78 4.99
C ILE A 8 23.11 -0.80 4.16
N GLY A 9 24.39 -0.66 4.50
CA GLY A 9 25.25 0.37 3.91
C GLY A 9 24.72 1.78 4.19
N SER A 10 24.35 2.51 3.13
CA SER A 10 23.75 3.85 3.22
C SER A 10 22.21 3.85 3.34
N PHE A 11 21.57 2.70 3.45
CA PHE A 11 20.11 2.58 3.53
C PHE A 11 19.63 2.32 4.97
N PRO A 12 19.10 3.34 5.67
CA PRO A 12 18.49 3.13 6.98
C PRO A 12 17.16 2.39 6.84
N ILE A 13 17.02 1.26 7.54
CA ILE A 13 15.75 0.55 7.66
C ILE A 13 15.02 1.07 8.88
N TYR A 14 13.88 1.71 8.64
CA TYR A 14 13.05 2.28 9.69
C TYR A 14 12.17 1.22 10.35
N SER A 15 12.09 1.26 11.68
CA SER A 15 11.25 0.36 12.47
C SER A 15 9.77 0.42 12.05
N TYR A 16 9.27 1.61 11.76
CA TYR A 16 7.91 1.82 11.27
C TYR A 16 7.62 1.03 9.98
N GLY A 17 8.50 1.10 8.99
CA GLY A 17 8.32 0.39 7.71
C GLY A 17 8.30 -1.13 7.89
N VAL A 18 9.17 -1.64 8.77
CA VAL A 18 9.20 -3.07 9.11
C VAL A 18 7.92 -3.50 9.82
N MET A 19 7.42 -2.72 10.78
CA MET A 19 6.15 -3.01 11.45
C MET A 19 4.97 -3.01 10.48
N VAL A 20 4.91 -2.05 9.56
CA VAL A 20 3.85 -2.00 8.53
C VAL A 20 3.94 -3.21 7.60
N ALA A 21 5.14 -3.59 7.15
CA ALA A 21 5.33 -4.79 6.33
C ALA A 21 4.88 -6.07 7.06
N LEU A 22 5.24 -6.22 8.33
CA LEU A 22 4.80 -7.34 9.15
C LEU A 22 3.28 -7.37 9.31
N ALA A 23 2.64 -6.21 9.53
CA ALA A 23 1.19 -6.12 9.63
C ALA A 23 0.49 -6.55 8.33
N PHE A 24 1.01 -6.16 7.16
CA PHE A 24 0.49 -6.64 5.88
C PHE A 24 0.67 -8.14 5.70
N ILE A 25 1.86 -8.67 6.00
CA ILE A 25 2.14 -10.11 5.87
C ILE A 25 1.20 -10.91 6.77
N THR A 26 1.06 -10.55 8.05
CA THR A 26 0.19 -11.26 8.98
C THR A 26 -1.28 -11.16 8.58
N ALA A 27 -1.74 -9.99 8.14
CA ALA A 27 -3.12 -9.81 7.65
C ALA A 27 -3.42 -10.69 6.43
N ILE A 28 -2.51 -10.74 5.45
CA ILE A 28 -2.67 -11.55 4.23
C ILE A 28 -2.69 -13.04 4.60
N LEU A 29 -1.76 -13.50 5.43
CA LEU A 29 -1.70 -14.91 5.85
C LEU A 29 -2.98 -15.34 6.59
N LEU A 30 -3.50 -14.48 7.47
CA LEU A 30 -4.76 -14.73 8.16
C LEU A 30 -5.95 -14.77 7.19
N ALA A 31 -6.02 -13.82 6.24
CA ALA A 31 -7.07 -13.79 5.25
C ALA A 31 -7.02 -15.01 4.30
N MET A 32 -5.82 -15.45 3.90
CA MET A 32 -5.63 -16.67 3.09
C MET A 32 -6.06 -17.93 3.87
N LYS A 33 -5.71 -18.00 5.17
CA LYS A 33 -6.15 -19.09 6.04
C LYS A 33 -7.68 -19.13 6.17
N GLU A 34 -8.30 -17.96 6.26
CA GLU A 34 -9.75 -17.84 6.33
C GLU A 34 -10.43 -18.20 5.01
N ALA A 35 -9.89 -17.75 3.87
CA ALA A 35 -10.37 -18.14 2.55
C ALA A 35 -10.36 -19.67 2.37
N LYS A 36 -9.26 -20.32 2.76
CA LYS A 36 -9.17 -21.78 2.76
C LYS A 36 -10.21 -22.44 3.68
N ARG A 37 -10.55 -21.82 4.81
CA ARG A 37 -11.55 -22.33 5.77
C ARG A 37 -12.97 -22.30 5.19
N ILE A 38 -13.30 -21.28 4.40
CA ILE A 38 -14.61 -21.12 3.77
C ILE A 38 -14.71 -21.76 2.39
N GLY A 39 -13.64 -22.42 1.90
CA GLY A 39 -13.60 -23.07 0.60
C GLY A 39 -13.33 -22.13 -0.57
N GLU A 40 -12.92 -20.89 -0.30
CA GLU A 40 -12.48 -19.93 -1.32
C GLU A 40 -11.00 -20.12 -1.66
N ASP A 41 -10.64 -19.66 -2.86
CA ASP A 41 -9.28 -19.72 -3.37
C ASP A 41 -8.37 -18.68 -2.66
N PRO A 42 -7.34 -19.12 -1.90
CA PRO A 42 -6.41 -18.22 -1.24
C PRO A 42 -5.60 -17.34 -2.20
N GLU A 43 -5.45 -17.75 -3.47
CA GLU A 43 -4.74 -16.95 -4.46
C GLU A 43 -5.47 -15.63 -4.75
N ARG A 44 -6.81 -15.64 -4.72
CA ARG A 44 -7.63 -14.42 -4.87
C ARG A 44 -7.35 -13.40 -3.76
N VAL A 45 -7.11 -13.88 -2.54
CA VAL A 45 -6.75 -13.02 -1.40
C VAL A 45 -5.39 -12.37 -1.64
N LEU A 46 -4.43 -13.13 -2.17
CA LEU A 46 -3.11 -12.61 -2.49
C LEU A 46 -3.20 -11.56 -3.62
N ASP A 47 -3.93 -11.88 -4.69
CA ASP A 47 -4.16 -10.97 -5.81
C ASP A 47 -4.77 -9.63 -5.35
N ILE A 48 -5.91 -9.67 -4.66
CA ILE A 48 -6.58 -8.45 -4.20
C ILE A 48 -5.68 -7.66 -3.24
N SER A 49 -4.92 -8.33 -2.38
CA SER A 49 -3.99 -7.67 -1.46
C SER A 49 -2.88 -6.94 -2.20
N LEU A 50 -2.32 -7.54 -3.26
CA LEU A 50 -1.33 -6.87 -4.11
C LEU A 50 -1.92 -5.64 -4.81
N TYR A 51 -3.12 -5.73 -5.38
CA TYR A 51 -3.80 -4.58 -5.99
C TYR A 51 -4.04 -3.45 -4.97
N VAL A 52 -4.48 -3.79 -3.75
CA VAL A 52 -4.72 -2.84 -2.66
C VAL A 52 -3.42 -2.17 -2.21
N ILE A 53 -2.34 -2.93 -2.03
CA ILE A 53 -1.02 -2.38 -1.63
C ILE A 53 -0.46 -1.44 -2.70
N LEU A 54 -0.51 -1.84 -3.97
CA LEU A 54 -0.07 -1.00 -5.09
C LEU A 54 -0.95 0.25 -5.21
N GLY A 55 -2.25 0.09 -5.06
CA GLY A 55 -3.22 1.18 -5.01
C GLY A 55 -2.93 2.20 -3.92
N ALA A 56 -2.66 1.71 -2.71
CA ALA A 56 -2.34 2.55 -1.55
C ALA A 56 -1.04 3.33 -1.77
N LEU A 57 -0.02 2.70 -2.35
CA LEU A 57 1.26 3.34 -2.62
C LEU A 57 1.13 4.44 -3.70
N ILE A 58 0.45 4.12 -4.81
CA ILE A 58 0.24 5.06 -5.92
C ILE A 58 -0.68 6.19 -5.49
N GLY A 59 -1.83 5.86 -4.89
CA GLY A 59 -2.79 6.85 -4.40
C GLY A 59 -2.25 7.71 -3.29
N GLY A 60 -1.42 7.15 -2.41
CA GLY A 60 -0.76 7.93 -1.39
C GLY A 60 0.16 8.96 -2.02
N ARG A 61 0.89 8.58 -3.08
CA ARG A 61 1.80 9.51 -3.75
C ARG A 61 1.02 10.59 -4.50
N LEU A 62 0.01 10.20 -5.28
CA LEU A 62 -0.85 11.14 -6.00
C LEU A 62 -1.55 12.10 -5.04
N GLY A 63 -2.13 11.60 -3.95
CA GLY A 63 -2.78 12.44 -2.95
C GLY A 63 -1.82 13.44 -2.30
N TYR A 64 -0.57 13.05 -2.06
CA TYR A 64 0.44 13.96 -1.50
C TYR A 64 0.87 15.04 -2.51
N VAL A 65 0.99 14.68 -3.78
CA VAL A 65 1.31 15.61 -4.86
C VAL A 65 0.16 16.60 -5.07
N LEU A 66 -1.08 16.12 -5.04
CA LEU A 66 -2.29 16.95 -5.17
C LEU A 66 -2.42 17.98 -4.03
N THR A 67 -2.07 17.61 -2.80
CA THR A 67 -2.09 18.57 -1.68
C THR A 67 -0.92 19.54 -1.68
N ASN A 68 0.14 19.27 -2.45
CA ASN A 68 1.35 20.10 -2.52
C ASN A 68 1.64 20.55 -3.97
N LEU A 69 0.60 20.76 -4.77
CA LEU A 69 0.71 21.06 -6.21
C LEU A 69 1.65 22.24 -6.49
N ASP A 70 1.59 23.30 -5.69
CA ASP A 70 2.43 24.49 -5.84
C ASP A 70 3.93 24.20 -5.75
N CYS A 71 4.30 23.19 -4.95
CA CYS A 71 5.68 22.77 -4.77
C CYS A 71 6.16 21.89 -5.94
N TYR A 72 5.27 21.09 -6.53
CA TYR A 72 5.58 20.16 -7.61
C TYR A 72 5.45 20.78 -9.01
N MET A 73 4.65 21.84 -9.20
CA MET A 73 4.58 22.59 -10.47
C MET A 73 5.93 23.22 -10.85
N LYS A 74 6.75 23.58 -9.87
CA LYS A 74 8.09 24.15 -10.10
C LYS A 74 9.15 23.10 -10.45
N ASN A 75 8.90 21.82 -10.17
CA ASN A 75 9.84 20.74 -10.45
C ASN A 75 9.11 19.37 -10.51
N PRO A 76 8.48 19.04 -11.65
CA PRO A 76 7.64 17.84 -11.78
C PRO A 76 8.42 16.53 -11.61
N VAL A 77 9.74 16.53 -11.83
CA VAL A 77 10.61 15.36 -11.63
C VAL A 77 10.61 14.89 -10.16
N LYS A 78 10.34 15.79 -9.20
CA LYS A 78 10.26 15.45 -7.76
C LYS A 78 9.12 14.48 -7.43
N ILE A 79 8.13 14.34 -8.31
CA ILE A 79 6.99 13.43 -8.11
C ILE A 79 7.46 11.97 -8.02
N LEU A 80 8.52 11.59 -8.75
CA LEU A 80 9.04 10.22 -8.77
C LEU A 80 9.96 9.85 -7.59
N TYR A 81 10.34 10.82 -6.75
CA TYR A 81 11.20 10.56 -5.59
C TYR A 81 10.38 10.02 -4.41
N PHE A 82 10.08 8.72 -4.44
CA PHE A 82 9.42 8.02 -3.33
C PHE A 82 10.23 8.01 -2.02
N ARG A 83 11.54 8.23 -2.11
CA ARG A 83 12.47 8.16 -0.96
C ARG A 83 12.43 9.36 -0.01
N GLN A 84 11.89 10.50 -0.43
CA GLN A 84 11.85 11.71 0.43
C GLN A 84 10.64 11.70 1.40
N GLY A 85 9.87 10.62 1.43
CA GLY A 85 8.56 10.61 2.08
C GLY A 85 7.51 11.30 1.21
N GLY A 86 6.35 11.58 1.79
CA GLY A 86 5.24 12.21 1.09
C GLY A 86 4.26 11.21 0.48
N LEU A 87 3.61 10.45 1.35
CA LEU A 87 2.45 9.61 1.06
C LEU A 87 1.28 10.17 1.86
N SER A 88 0.19 10.52 1.18
CA SER A 88 -1.06 10.93 1.80
C SER A 88 -1.87 9.69 2.18
N PHE A 89 -2.27 9.59 3.45
CA PHE A 89 -3.13 8.49 3.89
C PHE A 89 -4.46 8.46 3.15
N LEU A 90 -5.12 9.63 3.01
CA LEU A 90 -6.41 9.75 2.32
C LEU A 90 -6.31 9.37 0.84
N GLY A 91 -5.25 9.81 0.16
CA GLY A 91 -5.03 9.45 -1.24
C GLY A 91 -4.80 7.95 -1.42
N GLY A 92 -4.02 7.34 -0.52
CA GLY A 92 -3.78 5.90 -0.56
C GLY A 92 -5.06 5.11 -0.29
N PHE A 93 -5.82 5.49 0.74
CA PHE A 93 -7.07 4.86 1.11
C PHE A 93 -8.11 4.90 -0.03
N LEU A 94 -8.31 6.06 -0.66
CA LEU A 94 -9.30 6.22 -1.73
C LEU A 94 -9.01 5.33 -2.94
N ILE A 95 -7.76 5.32 -3.41
CA ILE A 95 -7.38 4.49 -4.58
C ILE A 95 -7.38 3.00 -4.23
N ALA A 96 -6.90 2.63 -3.05
CA ALA A 96 -6.92 1.26 -2.57
C ALA A 96 -8.35 0.71 -2.45
N TYR A 97 -9.27 1.50 -1.88
CA TYR A 97 -10.68 1.15 -1.79
C TYR A 97 -11.32 1.01 -3.18
N PHE A 98 -11.05 1.95 -4.08
CA PHE A 98 -11.56 1.90 -5.44
C PHE A 98 -11.08 0.66 -6.20
N LEU A 99 -9.81 0.29 -6.07
CA LEU A 99 -9.27 -0.93 -6.69
C LEU A 99 -9.83 -2.21 -6.09
N CYS A 100 -10.02 -2.24 -4.77
CA CYS A 100 -10.70 -3.34 -4.09
C CYS A 100 -12.13 -3.52 -4.63
N TRP A 101 -12.91 -2.43 -4.69
CA TRP A 101 -14.26 -2.44 -5.24
C TRP A 101 -14.29 -2.89 -6.71
N LEU A 102 -13.36 -2.41 -7.53
CA LEU A 102 -13.24 -2.80 -8.93
C LEU A 102 -12.92 -4.29 -9.08
N TYR A 103 -12.01 -4.81 -8.25
CA TYR A 103 -11.64 -6.23 -8.24
C TYR A 103 -12.85 -7.10 -7.89
N VAL A 104 -13.54 -6.81 -6.79
CA VAL A 104 -14.75 -7.55 -6.36
C VAL A 104 -15.82 -7.54 -7.45
N LYS A 105 -16.05 -6.38 -8.10
CA LYS A 105 -17.02 -6.28 -9.19
C LYS A 105 -16.64 -7.14 -10.40
N ARG A 106 -15.36 -7.34 -10.68
CA ARG A 106 -14.87 -8.16 -11.80
C ARG A 106 -14.87 -9.64 -11.50
N THR A 107 -14.56 -10.05 -10.27
CA THR A 107 -14.49 -11.46 -9.88
C THR A 107 -15.84 -12.07 -9.54
N LYS A 108 -16.95 -11.30 -9.57
CA LYS A 108 -18.32 -11.75 -9.21
C LYS A 108 -18.39 -12.47 -7.86
N ILE A 109 -17.47 -12.17 -6.96
CA ILE A 109 -17.51 -12.67 -5.59
C ILE A 109 -18.70 -11.95 -4.94
N SER A 110 -19.79 -12.68 -4.68
CA SER A 110 -20.90 -12.12 -3.92
C SER A 110 -20.42 -11.91 -2.49
N PHE A 111 -20.48 -10.67 -2.03
CA PHE A 111 -20.26 -10.34 -0.62
C PHE A 111 -21.35 -10.99 0.24
#